data_AF-A0A2R6IRE3-F1
#
_entry.id   AF-A0A2R6IRE3-F1
#
_cell.length_a   1.000
_cell.length_b   1.000
_cell.length_c   1.000
_cell.angle_alpha   90.00
_cell.angle_beta   90.00
_cell.angle_gamma   90.00
#
_symmetry.space_group_name_H-M   'P 1'
#
loop_
_entity.id
_entity.type
_entity.pdbx_description
1 polymer ?
#
loop_
_entity_poly.entity_id
_entity_poly.type
_entity_poly.pdbx_seq_one_letter_code
_entity_poly.pdbx_strand_id
1 'polypeptide(L)'
;MTHESETDDHMFDTDTLSDGRLLTRIARRVRNVGADELVRHGGLMAAATVVAGGFNYAYQVAVGRVLGAEAYGVFGALFALFFLLQIVGRGVRFSASRFAAELDGADERAAFYRGFLLRSAALGVVGFGVLVAASPVIADFLGLDSAAPVTVVAAAIGVELVLTGNQGTLQGLQRFAALGGFKTIQAGVKFALGVSLVLAGLGLYGAFAGVVLGSAVVLAASTGYLLWRLGRPAAETPAFDYRRAYRYVLPAAVAGFCLTVPANADVVLVKHFFPTARRRCSTGRWRTPRWSAPAARWCTGSRPSTSSGWRTAPSTSPPRRWFAGTASRCRRSCWRSSC
;
A
#
# COMPACT_ATOMS: atom_id res chain seq x y z
N MET A 1 38.14 -60.00 -44.92
CA MET A 1 39.27 -59.46 -45.71
C MET A 1 38.69 -58.38 -46.61
N THR A 2 39.17 -57.14 -46.63
CA THR A 2 40.27 -56.50 -45.87
C THR A 2 40.22 -55.00 -46.20
N HIS A 3 40.43 -54.11 -45.20
CA HIS A 3 40.61 -52.65 -45.38
C HIS A 3 39.40 -51.92 -46.03
N GLU A 4 39.22 -50.61 -45.91
CA GLU A 4 40.15 -49.53 -45.56
C GLU A 4 39.56 -48.52 -44.57
N SER A 5 40.45 -47.77 -43.93
CA SER A 5 40.12 -46.62 -43.08
C SER A 5 40.22 -45.33 -43.91
N GLU A 6 39.17 -44.53 -43.97
CA GLU A 6 39.28 -43.14 -44.43
C GLU A 6 38.84 -42.19 -43.31
N THR A 7 39.81 -41.42 -42.83
CA THR A 7 39.62 -40.35 -41.84
C THR A 7 39.55 -39.06 -42.62
N ASP A 8 38.36 -38.50 -42.79
CA ASP A 8 38.21 -37.21 -43.49
C ASP A 8 37.89 -36.09 -42.50
N ASP A 9 38.94 -35.31 -42.24
CA ASP A 9 38.98 -34.23 -41.26
C ASP A 9 38.33 -32.97 -41.87
N HIS A 10 37.00 -32.98 -41.97
CA HIS A 10 36.22 -31.80 -42.37
C HIS A 10 35.64 -31.06 -41.18
N MET A 11 36.58 -30.36 -40.54
CA MET A 11 36.48 -28.93 -40.26
C MET A 11 35.31 -28.52 -39.35
N PHE A 12 35.66 -28.35 -38.08
CA PHE A 12 34.93 -27.58 -37.09
C PHE A 12 34.76 -26.12 -37.59
N ASP A 13 33.78 -25.87 -38.45
CA ASP A 13 33.51 -24.53 -38.99
C ASP A 13 32.80 -23.68 -37.92
N THR A 14 33.62 -23.12 -37.04
CA THR A 14 33.23 -22.17 -36.02
C THR A 14 32.90 -20.83 -36.66
N ASP A 15 31.69 -20.65 -37.20
CA ASP A 15 31.26 -19.32 -37.62
C ASP A 15 29.80 -18.95 -37.27
N THR A 16 29.66 -18.45 -36.03
CA THR A 16 29.19 -17.10 -35.63
C THR A 16 27.97 -16.41 -36.29
N LEU A 17 27.40 -16.92 -37.38
CA LEU A 17 26.37 -16.26 -38.19
C LEU A 17 24.94 -16.38 -37.64
N SER A 18 24.73 -17.24 -36.64
CA SER A 18 23.43 -17.44 -35.97
C SER A 18 23.11 -16.31 -34.99
N ASP A 19 24.03 -16.01 -34.06
CA ASP A 19 23.76 -15.09 -32.95
C ASP A 19 23.56 -13.64 -33.41
N GLY A 20 24.36 -13.14 -34.35
CA GLY A 20 24.18 -11.78 -34.88
C GLY A 20 22.79 -11.56 -35.50
N ARG A 21 22.23 -12.58 -36.17
CA ARG A 21 20.90 -12.52 -36.80
C ARG A 21 19.77 -12.78 -35.81
N LEU A 22 19.97 -13.64 -34.81
CA LEU A 22 19.02 -13.86 -33.72
C LEU A 22 18.93 -12.64 -32.80
N LEU A 23 20.06 -12.11 -32.33
CA LEU A 23 20.12 -10.92 -31.48
C LEU A 23 19.59 -9.68 -32.22
N THR A 24 19.85 -9.49 -33.52
CA THR A 24 19.21 -8.41 -34.27
C THR A 24 17.73 -8.63 -34.52
N ARG A 25 17.25 -9.87 -34.70
CA ARG A 25 15.80 -10.18 -34.75
C ARG A 25 15.13 -9.93 -33.40
N ILE A 26 15.73 -10.37 -32.29
CA ILE A 26 15.23 -10.14 -30.93
C ILE A 26 15.26 -8.64 -30.62
N ALA A 27 16.37 -7.94 -30.82
CA ALA A 27 16.47 -6.50 -30.60
C ALA A 27 15.55 -5.68 -31.52
N ARG A 28 15.30 -6.12 -32.77
CA ARG A 28 14.30 -5.48 -33.66
C ARG A 28 12.88 -5.78 -33.17
N ARG A 29 12.58 -6.97 -32.66
CA ARG A 29 11.25 -7.32 -32.13
C ARG A 29 10.97 -6.66 -30.78
N VAL A 30 11.96 -6.58 -29.88
CA VAL A 30 11.88 -5.82 -28.61
C VAL A 30 11.71 -4.32 -28.87
N ARG A 31 12.46 -3.76 -29.83
CA ARG A 31 12.32 -2.34 -30.24
C ARG A 31 10.97 -2.05 -30.92
N ASN A 32 10.43 -2.98 -31.71
CA ASN A 32 9.10 -2.85 -32.31
C ASN A 32 7.95 -3.14 -31.33
N VAL A 33 8.17 -3.90 -30.26
CA VAL A 33 7.21 -4.08 -29.14
C VAL A 33 7.28 -2.91 -28.15
N GLY A 34 8.44 -2.25 -28.07
CA GLY A 34 8.67 -1.07 -27.22
C GLY A 34 8.13 0.24 -27.79
N ALA A 35 7.79 0.29 -29.08
CA ALA A 35 7.42 1.53 -29.77
C ALA A 35 5.93 1.91 -29.59
N ASP A 36 5.76 3.12 -29.05
CA ASP A 36 4.67 4.08 -29.25
C ASP A 36 3.32 3.94 -28.52
N GLU A 37 2.65 2.78 -28.46
CA GLU A 37 1.32 2.73 -27.82
C GLU A 37 1.27 1.96 -26.49
N LEU A 38 1.66 0.68 -26.46
CA LEU A 38 1.62 -0.16 -25.25
C LEU A 38 2.54 0.35 -24.13
N VAL A 39 3.80 0.67 -24.44
CA VAL A 39 4.75 1.23 -23.45
C VAL A 39 4.31 2.62 -22.99
N ARG A 40 3.75 3.44 -23.89
CA ARG A 40 3.22 4.77 -23.55
C ARG A 40 2.00 4.68 -22.63
N HIS A 41 1.07 3.78 -22.91
CA HIS A 41 -0.14 3.57 -22.11
C HIS A 41 0.16 2.90 -20.76
N GLY A 42 1.07 1.93 -20.75
CA GLY A 42 1.56 1.28 -19.52
C GLY A 42 2.36 2.24 -18.64
N GLY A 43 3.28 3.03 -19.23
CA GLY A 43 4.06 4.06 -18.55
C GLY A 43 3.18 5.17 -17.98
N LEU A 44 2.17 5.63 -18.74
CA LEU A 44 1.19 6.59 -18.26
C LEU A 44 0.37 6.04 -17.09
N MET A 45 -0.06 4.77 -17.16
CA MET A 45 -0.77 4.12 -16.06
C MET A 45 0.13 3.92 -14.82
N ALA A 46 1.41 3.59 -15.01
CA ALA A 46 2.37 3.49 -13.92
C ALA A 46 2.57 4.84 -13.24
N ALA A 47 2.81 5.91 -14.00
CA ALA A 47 2.92 7.28 -13.49
C ALA A 47 1.64 7.71 -12.75
N ALA A 48 0.47 7.49 -13.34
CA ALA A 48 -0.82 7.77 -12.69
C ALA A 48 -1.02 6.95 -11.40
N THR A 49 -0.54 5.72 -11.35
CA THR A 49 -0.58 4.88 -10.13
C THR A 49 0.35 5.41 -9.04
N VAL A 50 1.55 5.89 -9.40
CA VAL A 50 2.47 6.56 -8.47
C VAL A 50 1.87 7.86 -7.93
N VAL A 51 1.28 8.70 -8.79
CA VAL A 51 0.62 9.96 -8.40
C VAL A 51 -0.59 9.68 -7.48
N ALA A 52 -1.45 8.72 -7.84
CA ALA A 52 -2.57 8.30 -7.01
C ALA A 52 -2.11 7.69 -5.66
N GLY A 53 -0.96 6.99 -5.66
CA GLY A 53 -0.30 6.51 -4.44
C GLY A 53 0.16 7.67 -3.55
N GLY A 54 0.80 8.69 -4.15
CA GLY A 54 1.20 9.92 -3.47
C GLY A 54 0.03 10.64 -2.80
N PHE A 55 -1.09 10.83 -3.50
CA PHE A 55 -2.32 11.38 -2.91
C PHE A 55 -2.87 10.52 -1.77
N ASN A 56 -2.87 9.19 -1.89
CA ASN A 56 -3.33 8.30 -0.82
C ASN A 56 -2.41 8.28 0.41
N TYR A 57 -1.10 8.46 0.22
CA TYR A 57 -0.14 8.63 1.31
C TYR A 57 -0.31 9.99 1.99
N ALA A 58 -0.37 11.08 1.21
CA ALA A 58 -0.63 12.43 1.71
C ALA A 58 -1.95 12.50 2.49
N TYR A 59 -2.99 11.82 2.02
CA TYR A 59 -4.26 11.66 2.73
C TYR A 59 -4.10 11.02 4.11
N GLN A 60 -3.41 9.87 4.21
CA GLN A 60 -3.18 9.20 5.50
C GLN A 60 -2.37 10.08 6.47
N VAL A 61 -1.32 10.76 5.98
CA VAL A 61 -0.51 11.68 6.79
C VAL A 61 -1.31 12.91 7.24
N ALA A 62 -2.14 13.48 6.38
CA ALA A 62 -2.98 14.64 6.72
C ALA A 62 -4.05 14.28 7.76
N VAL A 63 -4.83 13.22 7.51
CA VAL A 63 -5.86 12.73 8.44
C VAL A 63 -5.23 12.34 9.78
N GLY A 64 -4.10 11.63 9.78
CA GLY A 64 -3.41 11.23 11.02
C GLY A 64 -2.82 12.38 11.82
N ARG A 65 -2.52 13.53 11.21
CA ARG A 65 -2.12 14.74 11.94
C ARG A 65 -3.29 15.51 12.53
N VAL A 66 -4.45 15.52 11.88
CA VAL A 66 -5.61 16.30 12.33
C VAL A 66 -6.47 15.55 13.36
N LEU A 67 -6.61 14.23 13.25
CA LEU A 67 -7.47 13.44 14.16
C LEU A 67 -6.88 13.23 15.57
N GLY A 68 -5.58 13.45 15.78
CA GLY A 68 -4.91 13.10 17.03
C GLY A 68 -4.77 11.58 17.23
N ALA A 69 -4.05 11.19 18.30
CA ALA A 69 -3.62 9.79 18.48
C ALA A 69 -4.77 8.79 18.69
N GLU A 70 -5.83 9.20 19.39
CA GLU A 70 -6.95 8.36 19.78
C GLU A 70 -7.89 8.06 18.60
N ALA A 71 -8.44 9.09 17.96
CA ALA A 71 -9.31 8.92 16.79
C ALA A 71 -8.56 8.35 15.58
N TYR A 72 -7.23 8.53 15.48
CA TYR A 72 -6.43 7.84 14.46
C TYR A 72 -6.30 6.33 14.72
N GLY A 73 -6.34 5.87 15.97
CA GLY A 73 -6.42 4.45 16.31
C GLY A 73 -7.70 3.80 15.76
N VAL A 74 -8.86 4.43 16.01
CA VAL A 74 -10.16 4.02 15.47
C VAL A 74 -10.17 4.07 13.94
N PHE A 75 -9.66 5.17 13.34
CA PHE A 75 -9.51 5.29 11.89
C PHE A 75 -8.69 4.13 11.32
N GLY A 76 -7.55 3.80 11.92
CA GLY A 76 -6.69 2.70 11.50
C GLY A 76 -7.38 1.33 11.54
N ALA A 77 -8.14 1.04 12.60
CA ALA A 77 -8.91 -0.19 12.73
C ALA A 77 -10.00 -0.31 11.63
N LEU A 78 -10.77 0.76 11.41
CA LEU A 78 -11.78 0.83 10.36
C LEU A 78 -11.18 0.75 8.95
N PHE A 79 -10.01 1.35 8.73
CA PHE A 79 -9.30 1.31 7.44
C PHE A 79 -8.70 -0.08 7.16
N ALA A 80 -8.29 -0.81 8.20
CA ALA A 80 -7.89 -2.23 8.09
C ALA A 80 -9.08 -3.13 7.73
N LEU A 81 -10.24 -2.94 8.39
CA LEU A 81 -11.49 -3.64 8.04
C LEU A 81 -11.92 -3.36 6.59
N PHE A 82 -11.84 -2.09 6.17
CA PHE A 82 -12.08 -1.69 4.77
C PHE A 82 -11.15 -2.44 3.81
N PHE A 83 -9.85 -2.47 4.06
CA PHE A 83 -8.89 -3.19 3.22
C PHE A 83 -9.10 -4.70 3.17
N LEU A 84 -9.51 -5.32 4.28
CA LEU A 84 -9.84 -6.75 4.32
C LEU A 84 -10.98 -7.07 3.35
N LEU A 85 -12.04 -6.26 3.37
CA LEU A 85 -13.21 -6.41 2.50
C LEU A 85 -12.91 -6.06 1.03
N GLN A 86 -11.97 -5.14 0.78
CA GLN A 86 -11.45 -4.89 -0.58
C GLN A 86 -10.82 -6.13 -1.23
N ILE A 87 -10.35 -7.12 -0.47
CA ILE A 87 -9.80 -8.37 -1.04
C ILE A 87 -10.86 -9.12 -1.85
N VAL A 88 -12.10 -9.18 -1.34
CA VAL A 88 -13.24 -9.82 -2.03
C VAL A 88 -13.55 -9.09 -3.35
N GLY A 89 -13.52 -7.76 -3.33
CA GLY A 89 -13.70 -6.92 -4.53
C GLY A 89 -12.65 -7.16 -5.64
N ARG A 90 -11.45 -7.65 -5.30
CA ARG A 90 -10.43 -8.01 -6.31
C ARG A 90 -10.89 -9.16 -7.22
N GLY A 91 -11.60 -10.15 -6.67
CA GLY A 91 -12.15 -11.26 -7.45
C GLY A 91 -13.21 -10.79 -8.46
N VAL A 92 -14.07 -9.86 -8.04
CA VAL A 92 -15.05 -9.19 -8.91
C VAL A 92 -14.34 -8.42 -10.04
N ARG A 93 -13.34 -7.61 -9.70
CA ARG A 93 -12.52 -6.86 -10.68
C ARG A 93 -11.81 -7.77 -11.68
N PHE A 94 -11.24 -8.89 -11.24
CA PHE A 94 -10.53 -9.81 -12.13
C PHE A 94 -11.50 -10.55 -13.07
N SER A 95 -12.66 -10.98 -12.56
CA SER A 95 -13.72 -11.57 -13.39
C SER A 95 -14.21 -10.57 -14.44
N ALA A 96 -14.54 -9.33 -14.05
CA ALA A 96 -14.93 -8.26 -14.97
C ALA A 96 -13.85 -7.98 -16.05
N SER A 97 -12.57 -7.99 -15.66
CA SER A 97 -11.45 -7.80 -16.59
C SER A 97 -11.27 -8.96 -17.56
N ARG A 98 -11.56 -10.20 -17.14
CA ARG A 98 -11.49 -11.37 -18.03
C ARG A 98 -12.61 -11.32 -19.07
N PHE A 99 -13.86 -11.21 -18.63
CA PHE A 99 -15.00 -11.25 -19.56
C PHE A 99 -15.05 -10.03 -20.50
N ALA A 100 -14.62 -8.85 -20.04
CA ALA A 100 -14.49 -7.68 -20.92
C ALA A 100 -13.37 -7.81 -21.99
N ALA A 101 -12.43 -8.75 -21.81
CA ALA A 101 -11.40 -9.08 -22.79
C ALA A 101 -11.73 -10.31 -23.66
N GLU A 102 -12.55 -11.25 -23.16
CA GLU A 102 -12.96 -12.50 -23.84
C GLU A 102 -14.13 -12.27 -24.83
N LEU A 103 -14.92 -11.21 -24.66
CA LEU A 103 -15.97 -10.80 -25.60
C LEU A 103 -15.38 -9.93 -26.72
N ASP A 104 -15.73 -10.19 -27.98
CA ASP A 104 -15.29 -9.40 -29.14
C ASP A 104 -16.35 -8.43 -29.68
N GLY A 105 -17.62 -8.83 -29.66
CA GLY A 105 -18.73 -8.01 -30.16
C GLY A 105 -18.96 -6.72 -29.35
N ALA A 106 -19.20 -5.60 -30.04
CA ALA A 106 -19.51 -4.33 -29.38
C ALA A 106 -20.82 -4.41 -28.58
N ASP A 107 -21.87 -4.97 -29.18
CA ASP A 107 -23.17 -5.20 -28.52
C ASP A 107 -23.06 -6.19 -27.37
N GLU A 108 -22.30 -7.28 -27.52
CA GLU A 108 -22.07 -8.26 -26.45
C GLU A 108 -21.36 -7.62 -25.25
N ARG A 109 -20.33 -6.81 -25.48
CA ARG A 109 -19.63 -6.03 -24.45
C ARG A 109 -20.59 -5.04 -23.76
N ALA A 110 -21.50 -4.40 -24.51
CA ALA A 110 -22.49 -3.48 -23.96
C ALA A 110 -23.57 -4.20 -23.12
N ALA A 111 -24.09 -5.34 -23.60
CA ALA A 111 -25.04 -6.18 -22.89
C ALA A 111 -24.43 -6.77 -21.61
N PHE A 112 -23.21 -7.31 -21.70
CA PHE A 112 -22.44 -7.79 -20.56
C PHE A 112 -22.21 -6.67 -19.55
N TYR A 113 -21.68 -5.50 -19.97
CA TYR A 113 -21.37 -4.42 -19.04
C TYR A 113 -22.62 -3.92 -18.31
N ARG A 114 -23.74 -3.70 -19.01
CA ARG A 114 -24.98 -3.22 -18.37
C ARG A 114 -25.54 -4.24 -17.38
N GLY A 115 -25.58 -5.52 -17.75
CA GLY A 115 -26.03 -6.58 -16.84
C GLY A 115 -25.06 -6.87 -15.69
N PHE A 116 -23.75 -6.67 -15.89
CA PHE A 116 -22.73 -6.77 -14.86
C PHE A 116 -22.79 -5.59 -13.89
N LEU A 117 -23.04 -4.37 -14.39
CA LEU A 117 -23.24 -3.17 -13.59
C LEU A 117 -24.45 -3.31 -12.65
N LEU A 118 -25.61 -3.76 -13.15
CA LEU A 118 -26.78 -4.03 -12.30
C LEU A 118 -26.48 -5.09 -11.22
N ARG A 119 -25.74 -6.14 -11.56
CA ARG A 119 -25.37 -7.20 -10.61
C ARG A 119 -24.34 -6.74 -9.57
N SER A 120 -23.39 -5.90 -9.99
CA SER A 120 -22.41 -5.28 -9.08
C SER A 120 -23.08 -4.26 -8.16
N ALA A 121 -24.06 -3.50 -8.66
CA ALA A 121 -24.90 -2.61 -7.86
C ALA A 121 -25.75 -3.40 -6.84
N ALA A 122 -26.42 -4.48 -7.27
CA ALA A 122 -27.17 -5.36 -6.37
C ALA A 122 -26.26 -5.98 -5.30
N LEU A 123 -25.07 -6.48 -5.68
CA LEU A 123 -24.08 -7.00 -4.73
C LEU A 123 -23.56 -5.92 -3.78
N GLY A 124 -23.38 -4.69 -4.25
CA GLY A 124 -22.99 -3.53 -3.44
C GLY A 124 -24.05 -3.13 -2.43
N VAL A 125 -25.34 -3.14 -2.83
CA VAL A 125 -26.49 -2.88 -1.94
C VAL A 125 -26.67 -3.99 -0.91
N VAL A 126 -26.56 -5.26 -1.32
CA VAL A 126 -26.61 -6.41 -0.39
C VAL A 126 -25.42 -6.38 0.57
N GLY A 127 -24.21 -6.13 0.07
CA GLY A 127 -23.00 -5.99 0.90
C GLY A 127 -23.12 -4.84 1.91
N PHE A 128 -23.64 -3.69 1.48
CA PHE A 128 -23.96 -2.56 2.35
C PHE A 128 -24.97 -2.96 3.44
N GLY A 129 -26.10 -3.57 3.06
CA GLY A 129 -27.13 -4.01 4.00
C GLY A 129 -26.62 -5.01 5.02
N VAL A 130 -25.81 -5.99 4.59
CA VAL A 130 -25.16 -6.98 5.48
C VAL A 130 -24.18 -6.30 6.44
N LEU A 131 -23.35 -5.36 5.97
CA LEU A 131 -22.43 -4.63 6.85
C LEU A 131 -23.15 -3.70 7.84
N VAL A 132 -24.25 -3.07 7.43
CA VAL A 132 -25.08 -2.25 8.33
C VAL A 132 -25.76 -3.13 9.38
N ALA A 133 -26.30 -4.29 9.01
CA ALA A 133 -26.84 -5.26 9.96
C ALA A 133 -25.78 -5.82 10.92
N ALA A 134 -24.54 -6.02 10.44
CA ALA A 134 -23.40 -6.43 11.26
C ALA A 134 -22.76 -5.27 12.04
N SER A 135 -23.15 -4.02 11.80
CA SER A 135 -22.48 -2.84 12.38
C SER A 135 -22.42 -2.78 13.91
N PRO A 136 -23.46 -3.19 14.70
CA PRO A 136 -23.32 -3.24 16.16
C PRO A 136 -22.28 -4.28 16.60
N VAL A 137 -22.31 -5.49 16.03
CA VAL A 137 -21.35 -6.57 16.36
C VAL A 137 -19.91 -6.15 16.03
N ILE A 138 -19.72 -5.42 14.93
CA ILE A 138 -18.41 -4.87 14.54
C ILE A 138 -18.00 -3.73 15.50
N ALA A 139 -18.92 -2.87 15.92
CA ALA A 139 -18.66 -1.79 16.86
C ALA A 139 -18.24 -2.34 18.24
N ASP A 140 -18.97 -3.32 18.76
CA ASP A 140 -18.66 -4.02 20.01
C ASP A 140 -17.28 -4.70 19.94
N PHE A 141 -16.97 -5.37 18.83
CA PHE A 141 -15.67 -6.02 18.61
C PHE A 141 -14.50 -5.02 18.49
N LEU A 142 -14.74 -3.82 17.97
CA LEU A 142 -13.75 -2.74 17.94
C LEU A 142 -13.71 -1.90 19.25
N GLY A 143 -14.63 -2.12 20.18
CA GLY A 143 -14.77 -1.33 21.41
C GLY A 143 -15.20 0.12 21.15
N LEU A 144 -16.14 0.34 20.22
CA LEU A 144 -16.64 1.67 19.87
C LEU A 144 -17.97 1.99 20.56
N ASP A 145 -18.07 3.17 21.16
CA ASP A 145 -19.32 3.67 21.79
C ASP A 145 -20.48 3.89 20.80
N SER A 146 -20.23 3.80 19.49
CA SER A 146 -21.23 4.01 18.45
C SER A 146 -20.93 3.19 17.19
N ALA A 147 -21.98 2.60 16.61
CA ALA A 147 -21.91 1.92 15.31
C ALA A 147 -21.87 2.87 14.10
N ALA A 148 -22.09 4.18 14.30
CA ALA A 148 -22.18 5.15 13.20
C ALA A 148 -20.92 5.26 12.31
N PRO A 149 -19.67 5.14 12.81
CA PRO A 149 -18.49 5.07 11.95
C PRO A 149 -18.48 3.84 11.03
N VAL A 150 -19.00 2.70 11.52
CA VAL A 150 -19.05 1.44 10.77
C VAL A 150 -20.04 1.53 9.60
N THR A 151 -21.17 2.24 9.75
CA THR A 151 -22.14 2.41 8.66
C THR A 151 -21.61 3.30 7.53
N VAL A 152 -20.77 4.31 7.82
CA VAL A 152 -20.09 5.10 6.77
C VAL A 152 -19.05 4.26 6.03
N VAL A 153 -18.31 3.39 6.74
CA VAL A 153 -17.40 2.42 6.11
C VAL A 153 -18.16 1.41 5.24
N ALA A 154 -19.32 0.95 5.70
CA ALA A 154 -20.21 0.10 4.91
C ALA A 154 -20.62 0.78 3.60
N ALA A 155 -21.01 2.07 3.66
CA ALA A 155 -21.38 2.84 2.48
C ALA A 155 -20.21 2.97 1.48
N ALA A 156 -18.99 3.21 1.99
CA ALA A 156 -17.78 3.24 1.17
C ALA A 156 -17.55 1.91 0.44
N ILE A 157 -17.74 0.77 1.12
CA ILE A 157 -17.57 -0.57 0.56
C ILE A 157 -18.65 -0.88 -0.49
N GLY A 158 -19.90 -0.51 -0.24
CA GLY A 158 -21.00 -0.67 -1.20
C GLY A 158 -20.71 0.05 -2.52
N VAL A 159 -20.26 1.31 -2.46
CA VAL A 159 -19.86 2.11 -3.63
C VAL A 159 -18.61 1.52 -4.30
N GLU A 160 -17.59 1.15 -3.52
CA GLU A 160 -16.34 0.61 -4.08
C GLU A 160 -16.58 -0.71 -4.81
N LEU A 161 -17.51 -1.55 -4.34
CA LEU A 161 -17.77 -2.84 -4.97
C LEU A 161 -18.35 -2.67 -6.39
N VAL A 162 -19.21 -1.68 -6.62
CA VAL A 162 -19.65 -1.32 -7.98
C VAL A 162 -18.48 -0.77 -8.80
N LEU A 163 -17.65 0.08 -8.19
CA LEU A 163 -16.48 0.68 -8.84
C LEU A 163 -15.43 -0.38 -9.24
N THR A 164 -15.26 -1.47 -8.49
CA THR A 164 -14.35 -2.58 -8.85
C THR A 164 -14.75 -3.23 -10.18
N GLY A 165 -16.06 -3.27 -10.48
CA GLY A 165 -16.58 -3.72 -11.76
C GLY A 165 -16.11 -2.81 -12.91
N ASN A 166 -16.35 -1.50 -12.81
CA ASN A 166 -15.90 -0.53 -13.82
C ASN A 166 -14.37 -0.55 -14.01
N GLN A 167 -13.60 -0.62 -12.92
CA GLN A 167 -12.14 -0.76 -12.99
C GLN A 167 -11.70 -2.04 -13.70
N GLY A 168 -12.44 -3.15 -13.51
CA GLY A 168 -12.22 -4.41 -14.19
C GLY A 168 -12.54 -4.32 -15.68
N THR A 169 -13.71 -3.80 -16.05
CA THR A 169 -14.09 -3.62 -17.47
C THR A 169 -13.10 -2.72 -18.22
N LEU A 170 -12.67 -1.59 -17.62
CA LEU A 170 -11.65 -0.73 -18.22
C LEU A 170 -10.29 -1.43 -18.38
N GLN A 171 -9.93 -2.32 -17.45
CA GLN A 171 -8.71 -3.12 -17.52
C GLN A 171 -8.79 -4.20 -18.60
N GLY A 172 -9.93 -4.89 -18.75
CA GLY A 172 -10.17 -5.88 -19.80
C GLY A 172 -10.17 -5.28 -21.20
N LEU A 173 -10.79 -4.11 -21.35
CA LEU A 173 -10.76 -3.31 -22.59
C LEU A 173 -9.41 -2.61 -22.85
N GLN A 174 -8.37 -2.91 -22.05
CA GLN A 174 -7.01 -2.36 -22.14
C GLN A 174 -6.95 -0.80 -22.11
N ARG A 175 -7.95 -0.14 -21.51
CA ARG A 175 -8.04 1.33 -21.41
C ARG A 175 -7.25 1.86 -20.22
N PHE A 176 -5.96 1.53 -20.18
CA PHE A 176 -5.04 1.86 -19.08
C PHE A 176 -4.92 3.36 -18.81
N ALA A 177 -4.95 4.21 -19.85
CA ALA A 177 -4.94 5.67 -19.70
C ALA A 177 -6.18 6.19 -18.95
N ALA A 178 -7.38 5.73 -19.30
CA ALA A 178 -8.62 6.09 -18.62
C ALA A 178 -8.64 5.55 -17.18
N LEU A 179 -8.22 4.29 -16.98
CA LEU A 179 -8.11 3.68 -15.66
C LEU A 179 -7.14 4.45 -14.73
N GLY A 180 -6.00 4.89 -15.25
CA GLY A 180 -5.03 5.72 -14.53
C GLY A 180 -5.58 7.11 -14.19
N GLY A 181 -6.25 7.76 -15.16
CA GLY A 181 -6.95 9.03 -14.95
C GLY A 181 -8.00 8.93 -13.85
N PHE A 182 -8.90 7.95 -13.92
CA PHE A 182 -9.92 7.72 -12.89
C PHE A 182 -9.31 7.41 -11.51
N LYS A 183 -8.24 6.62 -11.42
CA LYS A 183 -7.52 6.39 -10.14
C LYS A 183 -6.92 7.67 -9.56
N THR A 184 -6.37 8.53 -10.41
CA THR A 184 -5.79 9.82 -10.01
C THR A 184 -6.87 10.77 -9.52
N ILE A 185 -7.99 10.88 -10.25
CA ILE A 185 -9.17 11.66 -9.85
C ILE A 185 -9.73 11.13 -8.52
N GLN A 186 -9.86 9.81 -8.36
CA GLN A 186 -10.39 9.20 -7.13
C GLN A 186 -9.54 9.59 -5.93
N ALA A 187 -8.21 9.47 -6.04
CA ALA A 187 -7.27 9.83 -4.98
C ALA A 187 -7.24 11.34 -4.70
N GLY A 188 -7.28 12.18 -5.73
CA GLY A 188 -7.31 13.63 -5.61
C GLY A 188 -8.59 14.17 -4.99
N VAL A 189 -9.77 13.69 -5.43
CA VAL A 189 -11.07 14.08 -4.86
C VAL A 189 -11.20 13.57 -3.43
N LYS A 190 -10.80 12.31 -3.15
CA LYS A 190 -10.73 11.78 -1.77
C LYS A 190 -9.84 12.63 -0.88
N PHE A 191 -8.67 13.06 -1.37
CA PHE A 191 -7.77 13.92 -0.62
C PHE A 191 -8.40 15.28 -0.36
N ALA A 192 -8.86 15.98 -1.40
CA ALA A 192 -9.43 17.32 -1.28
C ALA A 192 -10.68 17.35 -0.39
N LEU A 193 -11.66 16.46 -0.64
CA LEU A 193 -12.89 16.41 0.15
C LEU A 193 -12.64 15.84 1.55
N GLY A 194 -11.91 14.72 1.67
CA GLY A 194 -11.67 14.09 2.97
C GLY A 194 -10.88 14.98 3.92
N VAL A 195 -9.84 15.67 3.44
CA VAL A 195 -9.07 16.60 4.29
C VAL A 195 -9.88 17.85 4.62
N SER A 196 -10.64 18.43 3.67
CA SER A 196 -11.47 19.61 3.96
C SER A 196 -12.61 19.32 4.94
N LEU A 197 -13.30 18.19 4.83
CA LEU A 197 -14.33 17.78 5.79
C LEU A 197 -13.73 17.46 7.18
N VAL A 198 -12.53 16.87 7.23
CA VAL A 198 -11.79 16.65 8.49
C VAL A 198 -11.41 17.99 9.14
N LEU A 199 -10.90 18.95 8.37
CA LEU A 199 -10.57 20.30 8.86
C LEU A 199 -11.81 21.10 9.29
N ALA A 200 -12.97 20.84 8.68
CA ALA A 200 -14.26 21.40 9.10
C ALA A 200 -14.83 20.77 10.39
N GLY A 201 -14.06 19.90 11.07
CA GLY A 201 -14.43 19.35 12.37
C GLY A 201 -15.25 18.06 12.34
N LEU A 202 -15.57 17.50 11.16
CA LEU A 202 -16.30 16.22 11.08
C LEU A 202 -15.46 14.99 11.45
N GLY A 203 -14.16 15.17 11.72
CA GLY A 203 -13.26 14.13 12.21
C GLY A 203 -13.33 12.83 11.40
N LEU A 204 -13.59 11.72 12.09
CA LEU A 204 -13.67 10.38 11.49
C LEU A 204 -14.73 10.27 10.38
N TYR A 205 -15.88 10.92 10.54
CA TYR A 205 -16.94 10.94 9.54
C TYR A 205 -16.51 11.71 8.29
N GLY A 206 -15.83 12.84 8.46
CA GLY A 206 -15.28 13.62 7.35
C GLY A 206 -14.28 12.85 6.50
N ALA A 207 -13.41 12.07 7.17
CA ALA A 207 -12.43 11.23 6.51
C ALA A 207 -13.11 10.17 5.61
N PHE A 208 -14.00 9.35 6.17
CA PHE A 208 -14.68 8.32 5.39
C PHE A 208 -15.70 8.89 4.38
N ALA A 209 -16.35 10.02 4.66
CA ALA A 209 -17.16 10.74 3.68
C ALA A 209 -16.32 11.17 2.46
N GLY A 210 -15.09 11.63 2.65
CA GLY A 210 -14.15 11.89 1.55
C GLY A 210 -13.85 10.66 0.69
N VAL A 211 -13.75 9.48 1.31
CA VAL A 211 -13.63 8.20 0.57
C VAL A 211 -14.90 7.91 -0.23
N VAL A 212 -16.08 7.94 0.42
CA VAL A 212 -17.38 7.69 -0.24
C VAL A 212 -17.59 8.63 -1.42
N LEU A 213 -17.38 9.94 -1.23
CA LEU A 213 -17.58 10.95 -2.25
C LEU A 213 -16.57 10.83 -3.40
N GLY A 214 -15.29 10.61 -3.10
CA GLY A 214 -14.27 10.38 -4.12
C GLY A 214 -14.56 9.15 -4.98
N SER A 215 -15.02 8.07 -4.35
CA SER A 215 -15.43 6.86 -5.05
C SER A 215 -16.75 7.02 -5.80
N ALA A 216 -17.72 7.78 -5.29
CA ALA A 216 -18.99 8.06 -5.95
C ALA A 216 -18.81 8.94 -7.20
N VAL A 217 -17.98 9.99 -7.13
CA VAL A 217 -17.63 10.84 -8.27
C VAL A 217 -16.98 10.01 -9.38
N VAL A 218 -16.03 9.13 -9.03
CA VAL A 218 -15.37 8.28 -10.02
C VAL A 218 -16.24 7.12 -10.49
N LEU A 219 -17.14 6.60 -9.67
CA LEU A 219 -18.16 5.64 -10.09
C LEU A 219 -19.08 6.27 -11.14
N ALA A 220 -19.60 7.47 -10.90
CA ALA A 220 -20.43 8.21 -11.85
C ALA A 220 -19.66 8.50 -13.16
N ALA A 221 -18.46 9.06 -13.06
CA ALA A 221 -17.65 9.41 -14.23
C ALA A 221 -17.21 8.19 -15.07
N SER A 222 -16.79 7.10 -14.42
CA SER A 222 -16.40 5.86 -15.11
C SER A 222 -17.59 5.12 -15.70
N THR A 223 -18.76 5.14 -15.02
CA THR A 223 -20.00 4.57 -15.55
C THR A 223 -20.49 5.36 -16.76
N GLY A 224 -20.51 6.70 -16.68
CA GLY A 224 -20.86 7.55 -17.81
C GLY A 224 -19.94 7.34 -19.01
N TYR A 225 -18.63 7.26 -18.79
CA TYR A 225 -17.64 6.97 -19.82
C TYR A 225 -17.85 5.59 -20.48
N LEU A 226 -18.10 4.54 -19.68
CA LEU A 226 -18.33 3.19 -20.18
C LEU A 226 -19.66 3.07 -20.93
N LEU A 227 -20.75 3.67 -20.42
CA LEU A 227 -22.06 3.68 -21.09
C LEU A 227 -22.03 4.48 -22.39
N TRP A 228 -21.36 5.65 -22.42
CA TRP A 228 -21.18 6.43 -23.64
C TRP A 228 -20.36 5.66 -24.69
N ARG A 229 -19.30 4.96 -24.27
CA ARG A 229 -18.38 4.28 -25.18
C ARG A 229 -18.86 2.90 -25.67
N LEU A 230 -19.59 2.16 -24.85
CA LEU A 230 -20.19 0.87 -25.21
C LEU A 230 -21.58 1.04 -25.85
N GLY A 231 -22.24 2.18 -25.66
CA GLY A 231 -23.55 2.46 -26.22
C GLY A 231 -24.67 1.61 -25.60
N ARG A 232 -25.70 1.34 -26.40
CA ARG A 232 -26.80 0.42 -26.05
C ARG A 232 -26.66 -0.83 -26.91
N PRO A 233 -26.74 -2.04 -26.34
CA PRO A 233 -26.79 -3.26 -27.14
C PRO A 233 -28.04 -3.28 -28.01
N ALA A 234 -27.94 -3.90 -29.18
CA ALA A 234 -29.08 -4.27 -30.02
C ALA A 234 -30.13 -5.09 -29.24
N ALA A 235 -31.40 -4.98 -29.64
CA ALA A 235 -32.51 -5.66 -28.94
C ALA A 235 -32.44 -7.19 -29.02
N GLU A 236 -31.75 -7.73 -30.02
CA GLU A 236 -31.63 -9.17 -30.30
C GLU A 236 -30.43 -9.83 -29.59
N THR A 237 -29.60 -9.08 -28.86
CA THR A 237 -28.41 -9.65 -28.21
C THR A 237 -28.80 -10.61 -27.08
N PRO A 238 -28.38 -11.89 -27.11
CA PRO A 238 -28.75 -12.85 -26.06
C PRO A 238 -28.29 -12.43 -24.66
N ALA A 239 -29.10 -12.75 -23.65
CA ALA A 239 -28.73 -12.50 -22.26
C ALA A 239 -27.53 -13.39 -21.86
N PHE A 240 -26.38 -12.76 -21.57
CA PHE A 240 -25.16 -13.45 -21.16
C PHE A 240 -25.37 -14.36 -19.93
N ASP A 241 -24.74 -15.55 -19.89
CA ASP A 241 -24.82 -16.42 -18.71
C ASP A 241 -23.81 -16.03 -17.61
N TYR A 242 -24.30 -15.23 -16.67
CA TYR A 242 -23.54 -14.79 -15.49
C TYR A 242 -23.19 -15.93 -14.52
N ARG A 243 -23.80 -17.12 -14.62
CA ARG A 243 -23.43 -18.29 -13.80
C ARG A 243 -22.00 -18.73 -14.06
N ARG A 244 -21.54 -18.65 -15.33
CA ARG A 244 -20.14 -18.86 -15.71
C ARG A 244 -19.22 -17.80 -15.10
N ALA A 245 -19.68 -16.55 -15.02
CA ALA A 245 -18.91 -15.45 -14.43
C ALA A 245 -18.75 -15.55 -12.91
N TYR A 246 -19.82 -15.88 -12.17
CA TYR A 246 -19.74 -16.10 -10.72
C TYR A 246 -18.91 -17.34 -10.36
N ARG A 247 -19.02 -18.43 -11.13
CA ARG A 247 -18.18 -19.62 -10.94
C ARG A 247 -16.69 -19.33 -11.16
N TYR A 248 -16.36 -18.26 -11.89
CA TYR A 248 -15.00 -17.76 -12.07
C TYR A 248 -14.53 -16.78 -10.98
N VAL A 249 -15.43 -16.13 -10.23
CA VAL A 249 -15.06 -15.24 -9.11
C VAL A 249 -14.32 -16.01 -8.01
N LEU A 250 -14.71 -17.25 -7.71
CA LEU A 250 -14.05 -18.07 -6.69
C LEU A 250 -12.57 -18.39 -7.03
N PRO A 251 -12.23 -19.01 -8.19
CA PRO A 251 -10.83 -19.23 -8.56
C PRO A 251 -10.07 -17.91 -8.80
N ALA A 252 -10.74 -16.85 -9.26
CA ALA A 252 -10.12 -15.52 -9.37
C ALA A 252 -9.76 -14.92 -8.00
N ALA A 253 -10.61 -15.09 -6.99
CA ALA A 253 -10.35 -14.66 -5.61
C ALA A 253 -9.23 -15.50 -4.98
N VAL A 254 -9.22 -16.83 -5.20
CA VAL A 254 -8.12 -17.71 -4.76
C VAL A 254 -6.80 -17.32 -5.43
N ALA A 255 -6.77 -17.11 -6.75
CA ALA A 255 -5.57 -16.64 -7.45
C ALA A 255 -5.11 -15.25 -6.95
N GLY A 256 -6.05 -14.32 -6.73
CA GLY A 256 -5.78 -13.02 -6.15
C GLY A 256 -5.23 -13.10 -4.72
N PHE A 257 -5.70 -14.04 -3.91
CA PHE A 257 -5.19 -14.33 -2.57
C PHE A 257 -3.77 -14.91 -2.65
N CYS A 258 -3.53 -15.93 -3.49
CA CYS A 258 -2.22 -16.51 -3.74
C CYS A 258 -1.19 -15.53 -4.33
N LEU A 259 -1.63 -14.47 -5.03
CA LEU A 259 -0.76 -13.37 -5.45
C LEU A 259 -0.53 -12.33 -4.36
N THR A 260 -1.51 -12.09 -3.50
CA THR A 260 -1.45 -11.06 -2.44
C THR A 260 -0.65 -11.53 -1.23
N VAL A 261 -0.80 -12.80 -0.82
CA VAL A 261 -0.13 -13.34 0.37
C VAL A 261 1.40 -13.26 0.24
N PRO A 262 2.07 -13.76 -0.82
CA PRO A 262 3.51 -13.65 -0.95
C PRO A 262 4.00 -12.19 -0.98
N ALA A 263 3.25 -11.29 -1.61
CA ALA A 263 3.56 -9.86 -1.72
C ALA A 263 3.38 -9.05 -0.42
N ASN A 264 2.91 -9.68 0.67
CA ASN A 264 2.82 -9.09 2.01
C ASN A 264 3.40 -10.00 3.10
N ALA A 265 3.75 -11.25 2.77
CA ALA A 265 4.26 -12.24 3.71
C ALA A 265 5.65 -11.86 4.22
N ASP A 266 6.47 -11.20 3.41
CA ASP A 266 7.76 -10.63 3.78
C ASP A 266 7.62 -9.60 4.93
N VAL A 267 6.66 -8.67 4.83
CA VAL A 267 6.38 -7.67 5.87
C VAL A 267 5.91 -8.33 7.17
N VAL A 268 5.08 -9.37 7.08
CA VAL A 268 4.61 -10.14 8.23
C VAL A 268 5.74 -10.97 8.87
N LEU A 269 6.55 -11.66 8.06
CA LEU A 269 7.71 -12.42 8.53
C LEU A 269 8.74 -11.51 9.21
N VAL A 270 9.05 -10.35 8.63
CA VAL A 270 9.96 -9.38 9.25
C VAL A 270 9.44 -8.95 10.62
N LYS A 271 8.14 -8.66 10.77
CA LYS A 271 7.57 -8.29 12.08
C LYS A 271 7.52 -9.44 13.09
N HIS A 272 7.48 -10.69 12.61
CA HIS A 272 7.45 -11.90 13.45
C HIS A 272 8.86 -12.35 13.89
N PHE A 273 9.83 -12.38 12.96
CA PHE A 273 11.22 -12.78 13.21
C PHE A 273 12.09 -11.65 13.76
N PHE A 274 11.70 -10.39 13.55
CA PHE A 274 12.20 -9.24 14.30
C PHE A 274 11.10 -8.67 15.19
N PRO A 275 10.69 -9.36 16.29
CA PRO A 275 9.96 -8.71 17.37
C PRO A 275 10.75 -7.47 17.76
N THR A 276 10.04 -6.36 18.00
CA THR A 276 10.69 -5.11 18.41
C THR A 276 11.65 -5.39 19.56
N ALA A 277 12.95 -5.31 19.27
CA ALA A 277 13.95 -5.32 20.31
C ALA A 277 13.61 -4.14 21.21
N ARG A 278 13.01 -4.42 22.37
CA ARG A 278 12.70 -3.45 23.42
C ARG A 278 14.03 -2.99 24.02
N ARG A 279 14.78 -2.21 23.24
CA ARG A 279 15.64 -1.17 23.77
C ARG A 279 14.70 -0.25 24.51
N ARG A 280 14.53 -0.54 25.82
CA ARG A 280 14.01 0.42 26.79
C ARG A 280 14.84 1.67 26.58
N CYS A 281 14.28 2.68 25.90
CA CYS A 281 14.79 4.02 26.00
C CYS A 281 14.48 4.47 27.43
N SER A 282 15.40 4.13 28.35
CA SER A 282 15.56 4.92 29.55
C SER A 282 15.71 6.36 29.09
N THR A 283 15.00 7.26 29.76
CA THR A 283 15.02 8.71 29.55
C THR A 283 16.44 9.23 29.86
N GLY A 284 17.31 9.11 28.85
CA GLY A 284 18.75 9.27 28.95
C GLY A 284 19.27 10.15 27.84
N ARG A 285 18.89 11.44 27.90
CA ARG A 285 19.53 12.60 27.24
C ARG A 285 20.10 12.32 25.84
N TRP A 286 19.37 12.71 24.80
CA TRP A 286 19.87 12.79 23.42
C TRP A 286 21.22 13.53 23.35
N ARG A 287 22.33 12.78 23.34
CA ARG A 287 23.63 13.28 22.89
C ARG A 287 23.63 13.16 21.37
N THR A 288 23.55 14.30 20.70
CA THR A 288 23.85 14.38 19.27
C THR A 288 25.26 13.83 19.01
N PRO A 289 25.51 13.16 17.87
CA PRO A 289 26.86 12.78 17.47
C PRO A 289 27.68 14.04 17.19
N ARG A 290 28.41 14.51 18.20
CA ARG A 290 29.38 15.59 18.02
C ARG A 290 30.55 15.01 17.24
N TRP A 291 30.57 15.27 15.93
CA TRP A 291 31.71 14.99 15.07
C TRP A 291 32.96 15.60 15.69
N SER A 292 33.85 14.75 16.19
CA SER A 292 35.09 15.16 16.84
C SER A 292 36.13 15.48 15.78
N ALA A 293 36.12 16.72 15.29
CA ALA A 293 37.30 17.29 14.68
C ALA A 293 38.48 17.22 15.69
N PRO A 294 39.69 16.85 15.27
CA PRO A 294 40.84 16.77 16.17
C PRO A 294 41.26 18.19 16.60
N ALA A 295 40.86 18.59 17.81
CA ALA A 295 41.27 19.84 18.39
C ALA A 295 42.78 19.82 18.67
N ALA A 296 43.53 20.70 18.00
CA ALA A 296 44.93 20.93 18.28
C ALA A 296 45.13 21.35 19.74
N ARG A 297 46.09 20.71 20.43
CA ARG A 297 46.45 21.07 21.80
C ARG A 297 47.27 22.35 21.76
N TRP A 298 46.73 23.43 22.31
CA TRP A 298 47.55 24.55 22.75
C TRP A 298 47.77 24.44 24.25
N CYS A 299 48.99 24.02 24.62
CA CYS A 299 49.49 24.17 25.97
C CYS A 299 50.03 25.60 26.12
N THR A 300 49.39 26.40 26.96
CA THR A 300 50.04 27.52 27.64
C THR A 300 49.76 27.39 29.12
N GLY A 301 50.82 27.40 29.92
CA GLY A 301 50.74 27.31 31.38
C GLY A 301 51.31 28.55 32.02
N SER A 302 50.69 28.98 33.11
CA SER A 302 51.32 29.82 34.13
C SER A 302 50.54 29.68 35.44
N ARG A 303 51.26 29.51 36.55
CA ARG A 303 50.70 29.50 37.92
C ARG A 303 50.69 30.96 38.48
N PRO A 304 50.62 31.22 39.80
CA PRO A 304 49.42 31.78 40.41
C PRO A 304 49.67 33.15 41.09
N SER A 305 48.60 33.83 41.53
CA SER A 305 48.75 34.93 42.50
C SER A 305 47.57 35.04 43.48
N THR A 306 47.95 35.31 44.73
CA THR A 306 47.11 35.54 45.91
C THR A 306 46.71 37.00 46.07
N SER A 307 45.54 37.29 46.66
CA SER A 307 45.39 38.30 47.75
C SER A 307 43.94 38.46 48.27
N SER A 308 43.80 38.69 49.60
CA SER A 308 42.72 39.42 50.33
C SER A 308 41.25 39.27 49.87
N GLY A 309 40.30 38.76 50.67
CA GLY A 309 39.80 39.34 51.94
C GLY A 309 38.34 39.80 51.71
N TRP A 310 37.32 39.48 52.51
CA TRP A 310 37.14 39.81 53.93
C TRP A 310 36.28 38.77 54.71
N ARG A 311 36.21 38.96 56.04
CA ARG A 311 35.48 38.19 57.07
C ARG A 311 33.94 38.42 56.91
N THR A 312 33.01 37.64 57.46
CA THR A 312 32.86 37.17 58.86
C THR A 312 32.03 35.88 59.01
N ALA A 313 32.39 35.06 60.01
CA ALA A 313 31.52 34.06 60.66
C ALA A 313 30.97 34.63 62.00
N PRO A 314 30.13 33.95 62.83
CA PRO A 314 30.50 32.70 63.51
C PRO A 314 29.38 31.66 63.85
N SER A 315 29.81 30.45 64.25
CA SER A 315 29.21 29.51 65.25
C SER A 315 27.71 29.12 65.19
N THR A 316 27.29 27.87 65.41
CA THR A 316 27.68 26.93 66.49
C THR A 316 27.77 25.45 66.04
N SER A 317 28.15 24.54 66.95
CA SER A 317 28.82 23.25 66.65
C SER A 317 28.05 21.97 67.12
N PRO A 318 28.44 20.75 66.68
CA PRO A 318 27.70 19.48 66.84
C PRO A 318 28.17 18.68 68.09
N PRO A 319 27.82 17.38 68.29
CA PRO A 319 28.72 16.29 67.80
C PRO A 319 28.16 14.82 67.69
N ARG A 320 29.03 13.86 67.27
CA ARG A 320 29.01 12.36 67.51
C ARG A 320 28.07 11.48 66.65
N ARG A 321 28.38 10.21 66.26
CA ARG A 321 29.59 9.32 66.36
C ARG A 321 29.45 8.08 65.42
N TRP A 322 30.53 7.68 64.70
CA TRP A 322 30.95 6.29 64.30
C TRP A 322 29.95 5.41 63.47
N PHE A 323 30.32 4.37 62.69
CA PHE A 323 31.44 3.41 62.65
C PHE A 323 31.82 3.01 61.19
N ALA A 324 32.93 2.27 61.00
CA ALA A 324 33.41 1.75 59.70
C ALA A 324 32.94 0.31 59.39
N GLY A 325 33.02 -0.16 58.12
CA GLY A 325 32.69 -1.56 57.76
C GLY A 325 32.72 -1.97 56.28
N THR A 326 33.92 -2.18 55.73
CA THR A 326 34.30 -3.19 54.69
C THR A 326 33.27 -3.87 53.75
N ALA A 327 33.46 -3.72 52.42
CA ALA A 327 33.22 -4.74 51.38
C ALA A 327 33.87 -4.31 50.02
N SER A 328 35.17 -4.47 49.76
CA SER A 328 35.83 -5.70 49.29
C SER A 328 35.02 -6.63 48.33
N ARG A 329 35.04 -6.32 47.03
CA ARG A 329 35.43 -7.25 45.92
C ARG A 329 35.17 -6.64 44.53
N CYS A 330 36.15 -5.89 44.03
CA CYS A 330 36.28 -5.64 42.59
C CYS A 330 37.29 -6.64 42.00
N ARG A 331 36.83 -7.68 41.30
CA ARG A 331 37.68 -8.45 40.36
C ARG A 331 36.88 -9.45 39.51
N ARG A 332 37.32 -9.55 38.24
CA ARG A 332 36.97 -10.57 37.22
C ARG A 332 35.54 -10.41 36.65
N SER A 333 35.32 -10.51 35.34
CA SER A 333 36.28 -10.72 34.24
C SER A 333 35.70 -10.21 32.92
N CYS A 334 36.56 -9.58 32.11
CA CYS A 334 36.35 -9.46 30.67
C CYS A 334 36.57 -10.84 30.01
N TRP A 335 36.20 -10.98 28.73
CA TRP A 335 36.03 -12.22 27.93
C TRP A 335 34.59 -12.78 28.00
N ARG A 336 33.96 -13.24 26.90
CA ARG A 336 34.53 -13.57 25.57
C ARG A 336 33.50 -13.44 24.43
N SER A 337 34.03 -13.13 23.23
CA SER A 337 33.59 -13.57 21.88
C SER A 337 32.11 -13.77 21.52
N SER A 338 31.69 -13.03 20.49
CA SER A 338 31.12 -13.55 19.23
C SER A 338 30.08 -14.70 19.27
N CYS A 339 28.82 -14.36 18.99
CA CYS A 339 28.06 -14.78 17.80
C CYS A 339 26.88 -13.83 17.60
#